data_AF-A0A9W6Q1Q3-F1
#
_entry.id   AF-A0A9W6Q1Q3-F1
#
_cell.length_a   1.000
_cell.length_b   1.000
_cell.length_c   1.000
_cell.angle_alpha   90.00
_cell.angle_beta   90.00
_cell.angle_gamma   90.00
#
_symmetry.space_group_name_H-M   'P 1'
#
loop_
_entity.id
_entity.type
_entity.pdbx_description
1 polymer ?
#
loop_
_entity_poly.entity_id
_entity_poly.type
_entity_poly.pdbx_seq_one_letter_code
_entity_poly.pdbx_strand_id
1 'polypeptide(L)'
;MDPDLDLELSAMMETSVKDLCVPVAVIVAESGRRGRRRKLVRQLRIAGTTLAVAAVAIAGANAGLPLIEAGPRTGTEVGPAAPAAPLSPTPTPTPSVDPTPRSSPTATGTAGRHQSTKFPLEPVPVLGTTWPNTTSSGASPRQFTEGSVSSDLRWLLAKQNGQVSQAYPVNVDRGDGASAVYLAYADGDNPVTVELRLGRTELPLPADGSNPAQLPFRCGKDSGTAGNHSTACLGGYLPNGSWELVETNDARVTGLYSYRVAVWYPNGTVVDFTEYAGFVHDNGEPPSYVREKPPIDFLLWRSVTESPVWTYYVPVEGGGTGTG
;
A
#
# COMPACT_ATOMS: atom_id res chain seq x y z
N MET A 1 47.98 31.47 26.97
CA MET A 1 46.64 31.14 26.45
C MET A 1 45.88 32.44 26.43
N ASP A 2 45.54 32.91 25.24
CA ASP A 2 44.96 34.24 25.03
C ASP A 2 43.45 34.15 25.25
N PRO A 3 42.90 34.78 26.31
CA PRO A 3 41.47 34.66 26.65
C PRO A 3 40.55 35.30 25.60
N ASP A 4 41.09 36.13 24.72
CA ASP A 4 40.33 36.81 23.67
C ASP A 4 39.94 35.88 22.52
N LEU A 5 40.72 34.81 22.29
CA LEU A 5 40.50 33.90 21.16
C LEU A 5 39.29 32.98 21.38
N ASP A 6 39.03 32.60 22.64
CA ASP A 6 37.85 31.80 23.01
C ASP A 6 36.55 32.62 22.94
N LEU A 7 36.63 33.92 23.26
CA LEU A 7 35.49 34.84 23.12
C LEU A 7 35.15 35.09 21.65
N GLU A 8 36.16 35.23 20.79
CA GLU A 8 35.96 35.43 19.35
C GLU A 8 35.38 34.17 18.68
N LEU A 9 35.85 32.98 19.06
CA LEU A 9 35.29 31.71 18.61
C LEU A 9 33.83 31.52 19.07
N SER A 10 33.53 31.87 20.31
CA SER A 10 32.17 31.74 20.84
C SER A 10 31.21 32.71 20.13
N ALA A 11 31.64 33.92 19.81
CA ALA A 11 30.85 34.88 19.03
C ALA A 11 30.64 34.43 17.57
N MET A 12 31.66 33.80 16.96
CA MET A 12 31.57 33.28 15.60
C MET A 12 30.63 32.06 15.50
N MET A 13 30.61 31.20 16.52
CA MET A 13 29.66 30.09 16.60
C MET A 13 28.23 30.56 16.85
N GLU A 14 28.01 31.54 17.73
CA GLU A 14 26.67 32.06 18.00
C GLU A 14 26.03 32.72 16.78
N THR A 15 26.83 33.48 16.02
CA THR A 15 26.37 34.09 14.76
C THR A 15 26.08 33.04 13.68
N SER A 16 26.91 32.01 13.56
CA SER A 16 26.70 30.92 12.61
C SER A 16 25.44 30.09 12.92
N VAL A 17 25.07 29.92 14.20
CA VAL A 17 23.85 29.18 14.60
C VAL A 17 22.59 29.99 14.30
N LYS A 18 22.63 31.32 14.44
CA LYS A 18 21.47 32.19 14.13
C LYS A 18 21.12 32.18 12.64
N ASP A 19 22.11 32.05 11.76
CA ASP A 19 21.90 31.99 10.30
C ASP A 19 21.45 30.60 9.79
N LEU A 20 21.55 29.55 10.60
CA LEU A 20 21.08 28.20 10.25
C LEU A 20 19.61 27.94 10.62
N CYS A 21 18.97 28.84 11.38
CA CYS A 21 17.56 28.75 11.70
C CYS A 21 16.68 29.25 10.55
N VAL A 22 16.72 28.57 9.41
CA VAL A 22 15.68 28.74 8.38
C VAL A 22 14.35 28.32 9.01
N PRO A 23 13.34 29.20 9.09
CA PRO A 23 12.08 28.85 9.72
C PRO A 23 11.47 27.63 9.02
N VAL A 24 11.06 26.62 9.80
CA VAL A 24 10.43 25.39 9.27
C VAL A 24 9.26 25.74 8.34
N ALA A 25 8.54 26.83 8.61
CA ALA A 25 7.48 27.35 7.74
C ALA A 25 7.96 27.71 6.32
N VAL A 26 9.18 28.26 6.17
CA VAL A 26 9.78 28.57 4.86
C VAL A 26 10.17 27.29 4.13
N ILE A 27 10.74 26.30 4.83
CA ILE A 27 11.08 25.00 4.24
C ILE A 27 9.81 24.27 3.76
N VAL A 28 8.75 24.28 4.56
CA VAL A 28 7.46 23.68 4.18
C VAL A 28 6.83 24.42 2.99
N ALA A 29 6.84 25.75 2.98
CA ALA A 29 6.32 26.54 1.86
C ALA A 29 7.12 26.33 0.56
N GLU A 30 8.45 26.32 0.64
CA GLU A 30 9.34 26.11 -0.50
C GLU A 30 9.22 24.68 -1.05
N SER A 31 9.05 23.68 -0.17
CA SER A 31 8.82 22.28 -0.56
C SER A 31 7.48 22.11 -1.31
N GLY A 32 6.41 22.78 -0.85
CA GLY A 32 5.12 22.81 -1.55
C GLY A 32 5.22 23.45 -2.94
N ARG A 33 6.00 24.53 -3.06
CA ARG A 33 6.23 25.23 -4.34
C ARG A 33 7.01 24.38 -5.34
N ARG A 34 8.04 23.67 -4.87
CA ARG A 34 8.82 22.72 -5.70
C ARG A 34 8.00 21.49 -6.11
N GLY A 35 7.12 21.00 -5.22
CA GLY A 35 6.21 19.90 -5.51
C GLY A 35 5.23 20.22 -6.65
N ARG A 36 4.62 21.41 -6.63
CA ARG A 36 3.71 21.86 -7.71
C ARG A 36 4.40 21.97 -9.07
N ARG A 37 5.63 22.49 -9.13
CA ARG A 37 6.41 22.54 -10.38
C ARG A 37 6.70 21.15 -10.95
N ARG A 38 7.05 20.18 -10.10
CA ARG A 38 7.29 18.79 -10.55
C ARG A 38 6.01 18.11 -11.05
N LYS A 39 4.86 18.37 -10.43
CA LYS A 39 3.56 17.88 -10.91
C LYS A 39 3.22 18.44 -12.30
N LEU A 40 3.39 19.74 -12.52
CA LEU A 40 3.14 20.36 -13.83
C LEU A 40 4.06 19.81 -14.94
N VAL A 41 5.35 19.62 -14.64
CA VAL A 41 6.29 19.04 -15.62
C VAL A 41 5.92 17.59 -15.96
N ARG A 42 5.45 16.80 -14.99
CA ARG A 42 4.94 15.43 -15.25
C ARG A 42 3.67 15.46 -16.10
N GLN A 43 2.71 16.33 -15.80
CA GLN A 43 1.48 16.48 -16.59
C GLN A 43 1.77 16.90 -18.05
N LEU A 44 2.70 17.83 -18.26
CA LEU A 44 3.11 18.24 -19.61
C LEU A 44 3.79 17.12 -20.40
N ARG A 45 4.57 16.24 -19.75
CA ARG A 45 5.17 15.07 -20.42
C ARG A 45 4.11 14.05 -20.86
N ILE A 46 3.08 13.81 -20.04
CA ILE A 46 1.99 12.87 -20.37
C ILE A 46 1.12 13.42 -21.51
N ALA A 47 0.84 14.72 -21.53
CA ALA A 47 0.11 15.36 -22.62
C ALA A 47 0.90 15.36 -23.95
N GLY A 48 2.23 15.41 -23.90
CA GLY A 48 3.07 15.29 -25.10
C GLY A 48 3.00 13.90 -25.76
N THR A 49 2.83 12.84 -24.98
CA THR A 49 2.75 11.46 -25.50
C THR A 49 1.40 11.13 -26.15
N THR A 50 0.29 11.73 -25.70
CA THR A 50 -1.04 11.47 -26.30
C THR A 50 -1.22 12.12 -27.67
N LEU A 51 -0.58 13.26 -27.92
CA LEU A 51 -0.58 13.91 -29.24
C LEU A 51 0.19 13.13 -30.31
N ALA A 52 1.25 12.40 -29.93
CA ALA A 52 2.01 11.58 -30.87
C ALA A 52 1.22 10.35 -31.36
N VAL A 53 0.39 9.74 -30.50
CA VAL A 53 -0.45 8.58 -30.88
C VAL A 53 -1.60 8.98 -31.80
N ALA A 54 -2.18 10.17 -31.60
CA ALA A 54 -3.22 10.71 -32.48
C ALA A 54 -2.68 11.00 -33.91
N ALA A 55 -1.42 11.44 -34.03
CA ALA A 55 -0.81 11.68 -35.34
C ALA A 55 -0.60 10.38 -36.15
N VAL A 56 -0.31 9.26 -35.49
CA VAL A 56 -0.16 7.95 -36.15
C VAL A 56 -1.53 7.39 -36.58
N ALA A 57 -2.59 7.63 -35.81
CA ALA A 57 -3.95 7.20 -36.17
C ALA A 57 -4.52 7.96 -37.38
N ILE A 58 -4.20 9.24 -37.55
CA ILE A 58 -4.66 10.03 -38.72
C ILE A 58 -3.87 9.68 -39.99
N ALA A 59 -2.59 9.30 -39.87
CA ALA A 59 -1.81 8.82 -41.01
C ALA A 59 -2.22 7.41 -41.49
N GLY A 60 -2.80 6.57 -40.61
CA GLY A 60 -3.23 5.21 -40.94
C GLY A 60 -4.56 5.09 -41.69
N ALA A 61 -5.39 6.13 -41.71
CA ALA A 61 -6.73 6.08 -42.32
C ALA A 61 -6.74 6.11 -43.87
N ASN A 62 -5.58 6.27 -44.53
CA ASN A 62 -5.46 6.28 -46.00
C ASN A 62 -4.87 4.99 -46.59
N ALA A 63 -4.56 3.97 -45.79
CA ALA A 63 -4.13 2.67 -46.28
C ALA A 63 -5.30 1.68 -46.22
N GLY A 64 -6.03 1.57 -47.33
CA GLY A 64 -7.20 0.70 -47.46
C GLY A 64 -6.90 -0.75 -47.11
N LEU A 65 -7.65 -1.30 -46.16
CA LEU A 65 -7.79 -2.73 -45.92
C LEU A 65 -9.29 -3.08 -45.85
N PRO A 66 -9.70 -4.23 -46.41
CA PRO A 66 -11.10 -4.59 -46.58
C PRO A 66 -11.76 -4.98 -45.25
N LEU A 67 -12.94 -4.40 -44.98
CA LEU A 67 -13.85 -4.82 -43.93
C LEU A 67 -14.35 -6.24 -44.19
N ILE A 68 -14.20 -7.12 -43.19
CA ILE A 68 -14.95 -8.38 -43.11
C ILE A 68 -16.34 -8.08 -42.55
N GLU A 69 -17.31 -8.40 -43.38
CA GLU A 69 -18.75 -8.28 -43.22
C GLU A 69 -19.27 -9.27 -42.15
N ALA A 70 -19.91 -8.74 -41.10
CA ALA A 70 -20.66 -9.54 -40.12
C ALA A 70 -22.15 -9.24 -40.30
N GLY A 71 -22.89 -10.25 -40.79
CA GLY A 71 -24.31 -10.15 -41.11
C GLY A 71 -25.25 -10.07 -39.88
N PRO A 72 -26.53 -9.72 -40.10
CA PRO A 72 -27.49 -9.43 -39.05
C PRO A 72 -28.19 -10.71 -38.54
N ARG A 73 -28.45 -10.77 -37.23
CA ARG A 73 -29.44 -11.69 -36.65
C ARG A 73 -30.59 -10.90 -36.05
N THR A 74 -31.77 -11.17 -36.59
CA THR A 74 -33.10 -10.87 -36.04
C THR A 74 -33.48 -11.92 -34.99
N GLY A 75 -34.21 -11.49 -33.97
CA GLY A 75 -34.78 -12.35 -32.94
C GLY A 75 -35.58 -11.54 -31.91
N THR A 76 -36.88 -11.39 -32.19
CA THR A 76 -38.04 -11.15 -31.31
C THR A 76 -37.96 -12.00 -30.01
N GLU A 77 -38.57 -11.71 -28.85
CA GLU A 77 -39.87 -11.13 -28.52
C GLU A 77 -40.01 -10.95 -26.97
N VAL A 78 -40.54 -9.81 -26.53
CA VAL A 78 -41.59 -9.53 -25.51
C VAL A 78 -41.79 -10.44 -24.26
N GLY A 79 -41.83 -9.82 -23.06
CA GLY A 79 -42.58 -10.31 -21.88
C GLY A 79 -42.41 -9.46 -20.59
N PRO A 80 -43.45 -9.24 -19.74
CA PRO A 80 -43.68 -7.95 -19.07
C PRO A 80 -43.21 -7.80 -17.61
N ALA A 81 -43.16 -6.53 -17.18
CA ALA A 81 -42.85 -6.03 -15.85
C ALA A 81 -43.94 -6.35 -14.80
N ALA A 82 -43.50 -6.71 -13.59
CA ALA A 82 -44.35 -6.86 -12.40
C ALA A 82 -44.19 -5.64 -11.45
N PRO A 83 -45.25 -5.24 -10.74
CA PRO A 83 -45.29 -4.02 -9.94
C PRO A 83 -44.66 -4.16 -8.55
N ALA A 84 -44.16 -3.03 -8.05
CA ALA A 84 -43.56 -2.84 -6.74
C ALA A 84 -44.56 -3.05 -5.59
N ALA A 85 -44.11 -3.74 -4.53
CA ALA A 85 -44.79 -3.82 -3.25
C ALA A 85 -44.31 -2.70 -2.31
N PRO A 86 -45.19 -2.09 -1.49
CA PRO A 86 -44.81 -1.09 -0.49
C PRO A 86 -44.29 -1.77 0.78
N LEU A 87 -43.15 -1.31 1.30
CA LEU A 87 -42.65 -1.66 2.62
C LEU A 87 -43.12 -0.63 3.65
N SER A 88 -43.86 -1.08 4.66
CA SER A 88 -44.18 -0.30 5.86
C SER A 88 -42.96 -0.18 6.78
N PRO A 89 -42.81 0.93 7.52
CA PRO A 89 -41.69 1.15 8.45
C PRO A 89 -41.94 0.48 9.80
N THR A 90 -40.90 -0.18 10.34
CA THR A 90 -40.85 -0.67 11.73
C THR A 90 -39.88 0.19 12.54
N PRO A 91 -40.24 0.61 13.77
CA PRO A 91 -39.51 1.63 14.54
C PRO A 91 -38.20 1.13 15.16
N THR A 92 -37.22 2.04 15.18
CA THR A 92 -35.93 1.98 15.87
C THR A 92 -36.09 2.24 17.37
N PRO A 93 -35.56 1.38 18.27
CA PRO A 93 -35.29 1.78 19.65
C PRO A 93 -33.92 2.45 19.78
N THR A 94 -33.91 3.64 20.36
CA THR A 94 -32.72 4.40 20.76
C THR A 94 -32.22 3.92 22.13
N PRO A 95 -30.97 3.48 22.29
CA PRO A 95 -30.32 3.52 23.59
C PRO A 95 -29.58 4.85 23.76
N SER A 96 -30.02 5.60 24.77
CA SER A 96 -29.29 6.74 25.34
C SER A 96 -28.10 6.22 26.14
N VAL A 97 -26.88 6.63 25.79
CA VAL A 97 -25.67 6.36 26.57
C VAL A 97 -25.05 7.70 26.97
N ASP A 98 -24.95 7.85 28.27
CA ASP A 98 -24.40 8.95 29.05
C ASP A 98 -22.86 8.99 28.94
N PRO A 99 -22.21 10.11 28.56
CA PRO A 99 -20.76 10.19 28.53
C PRO A 99 -20.23 10.80 29.83
N THR A 100 -19.80 9.95 30.77
CA THR A 100 -18.84 10.36 31.80
C THR A 100 -17.46 10.58 31.19
N PRO A 101 -16.80 11.75 31.38
CA PRO A 101 -15.46 11.99 30.86
C PRO A 101 -14.40 11.32 31.75
N ARG A 102 -13.56 10.47 31.15
CA ARG A 102 -12.38 9.89 31.79
C ARG A 102 -11.13 10.64 31.36
N SER A 103 -10.40 11.15 32.34
CA SER A 103 -9.21 11.99 32.21
C SER A 103 -8.09 11.33 31.38
N SER A 104 -7.57 12.08 30.41
CA SER A 104 -6.36 11.76 29.65
C SER A 104 -5.11 11.93 30.51
N PRO A 105 -4.16 10.98 30.53
CA PRO A 105 -2.83 11.26 31.04
C PRO A 105 -1.99 11.95 29.97
N THR A 106 -1.37 13.05 30.38
CA THR A 106 -0.36 13.83 29.66
C THR A 106 0.83 12.95 29.28
N ALA A 107 1.10 12.81 27.98
CA ALA A 107 2.29 12.13 27.46
C ALA A 107 3.45 13.13 27.39
N THR A 108 4.40 13.01 28.32
CA THR A 108 5.68 13.72 28.29
C THR A 108 6.61 13.04 27.28
N GLY A 109 6.94 13.76 26.21
CA GLY A 109 7.77 13.26 25.11
C GLY A 109 9.21 12.96 25.55
N THR A 110 9.57 11.68 25.50
CA THR A 110 10.95 11.24 25.39
C THR A 110 11.06 10.53 24.05
N ALA A 111 12.10 10.84 23.25
CA ALA A 111 12.39 10.19 21.97
C ALA A 111 12.78 8.71 22.21
N GLY A 112 11.77 7.89 22.49
CA GLY A 112 11.90 6.47 22.71
C GLY A 112 12.09 5.79 21.38
N ARG A 113 13.23 5.11 21.23
CA ARG A 113 13.40 4.01 20.28
C ARG A 113 12.09 3.21 20.27
N HIS A 114 11.40 3.14 19.12
CA HIS A 114 10.12 2.43 19.01
C HIS A 114 10.33 0.98 19.45
N GLN A 115 10.09 0.70 20.74
CA GLN A 115 9.92 -0.65 21.22
C GLN A 115 8.56 -1.04 20.68
N SER A 116 8.55 -1.67 19.51
CA SER A 116 7.44 -2.52 19.10
C SER A 116 7.13 -3.39 20.30
N THR A 117 5.95 -3.18 20.90
CA THR A 117 5.47 -3.99 22.02
C THR A 117 5.58 -5.45 21.55
N LYS A 118 6.55 -6.18 22.08
CA LYS A 118 6.76 -7.61 21.79
C LYS A 118 5.56 -8.35 22.38
N PHE A 119 4.48 -8.39 21.64
CA PHE A 119 3.39 -9.31 21.91
C PHE A 119 3.69 -10.60 21.16
N PRO A 120 3.49 -11.78 21.78
CA PRO A 120 3.27 -12.96 20.99
C PRO A 120 2.01 -12.68 20.17
N LEU A 121 2.19 -12.40 18.89
CA LEU A 121 1.08 -12.28 17.98
C LEU A 121 0.36 -13.64 17.98
N GLU A 122 -0.96 -13.62 18.11
CA GLU A 122 -1.72 -14.87 18.07
C GLU A 122 -1.43 -15.60 16.75
N PRO A 123 -1.31 -16.94 16.79
CA PRO A 123 -1.15 -17.74 15.58
C PRO A 123 -2.27 -17.41 14.60
N VAL A 124 -1.89 -17.11 13.36
CA VAL A 124 -2.86 -16.82 12.32
C VAL A 124 -3.50 -18.10 11.80
N PRO A 125 -4.75 -18.04 11.31
CA PRO A 125 -5.34 -19.18 10.62
C PRO A 125 -4.45 -19.62 9.46
N VAL A 126 -4.18 -20.92 9.34
CA VAL A 126 -3.42 -21.45 8.20
C VAL A 126 -4.30 -21.38 6.96
N LEU A 127 -3.93 -20.54 5.98
CA LEU A 127 -4.64 -20.46 4.70
C LEU A 127 -4.16 -21.54 3.72
N GLY A 128 -5.10 -22.00 2.89
CA GLY A 128 -4.86 -23.04 1.90
C GLY A 128 -5.02 -24.47 2.43
N THR A 129 -5.05 -25.44 1.52
CA THR A 129 -4.53 -26.79 1.82
C THR A 129 -3.02 -26.74 1.61
N THR A 130 -2.22 -27.65 2.17
CA THR A 130 -0.81 -27.81 1.74
C THR A 130 -0.78 -27.76 0.22
N TRP A 131 -0.17 -26.71 -0.35
CA TRP A 131 -0.02 -26.60 -1.79
C TRP A 131 0.58 -27.93 -2.27
N PRO A 132 0.08 -28.56 -3.35
CA PRO A 132 0.60 -29.85 -3.79
C PRO A 132 2.11 -29.71 -3.96
N ASN A 133 2.88 -30.37 -3.07
CA ASN A 133 4.34 -30.34 -2.88
C ASN A 133 5.13 -29.78 -4.08
N THR A 134 5.12 -28.46 -4.29
CA THR A 134 6.09 -27.79 -5.17
C THR A 134 7.42 -27.56 -4.44
N THR A 135 7.46 -27.81 -3.13
CA THR A 135 8.67 -28.09 -2.35
C THR A 135 9.41 -29.35 -2.80
N SER A 136 8.80 -30.21 -3.63
CA SER A 136 9.54 -31.32 -4.23
C SER A 136 10.42 -30.80 -5.37
N SER A 137 11.65 -30.41 -5.01
CA SER A 137 12.85 -30.52 -5.84
C SER A 137 12.69 -30.13 -7.33
N GLY A 138 12.64 -28.82 -7.64
CA GLY A 138 12.92 -28.34 -9.01
C GLY A 138 11.84 -27.50 -9.70
N ALA A 139 10.83 -27.00 -8.99
CA ALA A 139 9.95 -25.99 -9.57
C ALA A 139 10.75 -24.72 -9.90
N SER A 140 10.67 -24.27 -11.16
CA SER A 140 11.33 -23.04 -11.60
C SER A 140 10.80 -21.83 -10.79
N PRO A 141 11.68 -20.89 -10.38
CA PRO A 141 11.24 -19.67 -9.72
C PRO A 141 10.17 -18.94 -10.55
N ARG A 142 9.12 -18.46 -9.88
CA ARG A 142 8.02 -17.74 -10.53
C ARG A 142 8.30 -16.25 -10.52
N GLN A 143 8.10 -15.55 -11.63
CA GLN A 143 8.24 -14.10 -11.66
C GLN A 143 7.11 -13.43 -10.88
N PHE A 144 7.42 -12.40 -10.09
CA PHE A 144 6.43 -11.63 -9.33
C PHE A 144 5.67 -10.65 -10.24
N THR A 145 4.71 -11.20 -11.00
CA THR A 145 3.86 -10.45 -11.93
C THR A 145 2.41 -10.38 -11.44
N GLU A 146 1.62 -9.45 -11.98
CA GLU A 146 0.20 -9.31 -11.65
C GLU A 146 -0.59 -10.62 -11.85
N GLY A 147 -0.45 -11.26 -13.00
CA GLY A 147 -1.18 -12.49 -13.32
C GLY A 147 -0.86 -13.63 -12.36
N SER A 148 0.41 -13.75 -11.95
CA SER A 148 0.83 -14.75 -10.97
C SER A 148 0.32 -14.46 -9.56
N VAL A 149 0.46 -13.21 -9.10
CA VAL A 149 0.07 -12.80 -7.75
C VAL A 149 -1.45 -12.85 -7.59
N SER A 150 -2.21 -12.38 -8.58
CA SER A 150 -3.67 -12.44 -8.57
C SER A 150 -4.20 -13.88 -8.55
N SER A 151 -3.55 -14.81 -9.26
CA SER A 151 -3.89 -16.24 -9.22
C SER A 151 -3.71 -16.83 -7.83
N ASP A 152 -2.57 -16.54 -7.18
CA ASP A 152 -2.26 -17.11 -5.87
C ASP A 152 -3.12 -16.48 -4.76
N LEU A 153 -3.38 -15.18 -4.84
CA LEU A 153 -4.32 -14.52 -3.91
C LEU A 153 -5.73 -15.06 -4.03
N ARG A 154 -6.23 -15.26 -5.26
CA ARG A 154 -7.55 -15.87 -5.47
C ARG A 154 -7.61 -17.27 -4.85
N TRP A 155 -6.53 -18.04 -4.96
CA TRP A 155 -6.44 -19.36 -4.32
C TRP A 155 -6.40 -19.26 -2.79
N LEU A 156 -5.57 -18.38 -2.22
CA LEU A 156 -5.46 -18.18 -0.77
C LEU A 156 -6.79 -17.73 -0.14
N LEU A 157 -7.52 -16.87 -0.84
CA LEU A 157 -8.78 -16.29 -0.38
C LEU A 157 -10.02 -17.12 -0.75
N ALA A 158 -9.88 -18.17 -1.57
CA ALA A 158 -11.00 -19.00 -2.03
C ALA A 158 -11.80 -19.60 -0.87
N LYS A 159 -11.14 -19.92 0.26
CA LYS A 159 -11.80 -20.47 1.45
C LYS A 159 -12.60 -19.44 2.24
N GLN A 160 -12.39 -18.15 2.01
CA GLN A 160 -13.00 -17.07 2.78
C GLN A 160 -14.24 -16.49 2.11
N ASN A 161 -14.78 -17.14 1.06
CA ASN A 161 -15.81 -16.58 0.19
C ASN A 161 -15.47 -15.18 -0.36
N GLY A 162 -14.20 -14.77 -0.27
CA GLY A 162 -13.73 -13.43 -0.58
C GLY A 162 -13.65 -13.26 -2.10
N GLN A 163 -14.53 -12.43 -2.64
CA GLN A 163 -14.55 -12.09 -4.05
C GLN A 163 -13.39 -11.13 -4.35
N VAL A 164 -12.23 -11.66 -4.73
CA VAL A 164 -11.26 -10.87 -5.51
C VAL A 164 -11.86 -10.68 -6.91
N SER A 165 -12.76 -9.70 -7.01
CA SER A 165 -13.65 -9.51 -8.16
C SER A 165 -12.91 -9.02 -9.40
N GLN A 166 -11.90 -8.13 -9.25
CA GLN A 166 -11.12 -7.67 -10.39
C GLN A 166 -9.83 -6.95 -9.98
N ALA A 167 -8.69 -7.58 -10.26
CA ALA A 167 -7.40 -6.92 -10.23
C ALA A 167 -7.26 -5.97 -11.42
N TYR A 168 -6.63 -4.82 -11.21
CA TYR A 168 -6.15 -3.94 -12.28
C TYR A 168 -4.69 -3.60 -11.99
N PRO A 169 -3.80 -3.66 -13.00
CA PRO A 169 -2.40 -3.34 -12.80
C PRO A 169 -2.25 -1.85 -12.51
N VAL A 170 -1.59 -1.53 -11.40
CA VAL A 170 -0.96 -0.22 -11.23
C VAL A 170 0.55 -0.47 -11.24
N ASN A 171 1.21 -0.10 -12.33
CA ASN A 171 2.67 -0.14 -12.38
C ASN A 171 3.21 1.10 -11.67
N VAL A 172 3.69 0.92 -10.44
CA VAL A 172 4.39 1.98 -9.71
C VAL A 172 5.87 1.59 -9.60
N ASP A 173 6.70 2.21 -10.42
CA ASP A 173 8.16 2.12 -10.26
C ASP A 173 8.57 2.97 -9.05
N ARG A 174 8.98 2.32 -7.96
CA ARG A 174 9.45 2.97 -6.73
C ARG A 174 10.97 2.94 -6.55
N GLY A 175 11.72 2.38 -7.50
CA GLY A 175 13.19 2.47 -7.54
C GLY A 175 13.95 1.80 -6.39
N ASP A 176 13.30 0.98 -5.55
CA ASP A 176 13.94 0.28 -4.43
C ASP A 176 14.21 -1.20 -4.68
N GLY A 177 14.18 -1.62 -5.95
CA GLY A 177 14.48 -2.99 -6.37
C GLY A 177 13.43 -4.03 -5.98
N ALA A 178 12.40 -3.65 -5.22
CA ALA A 178 11.25 -4.50 -4.96
C ALA A 178 10.28 -4.47 -6.15
N SER A 179 9.71 -5.63 -6.47
CA SER A 179 8.59 -5.70 -7.39
C SER A 179 7.30 -5.42 -6.63
N ALA A 180 6.47 -4.53 -7.14
CA ALA A 180 5.18 -4.21 -6.55
C ALA A 180 4.06 -4.56 -7.54
N VAL A 181 2.99 -5.15 -7.02
CA VAL A 181 1.76 -5.42 -7.74
C VAL A 181 0.64 -4.76 -6.97
N TYR A 182 -0.17 -3.98 -7.67
CA TYR A 182 -1.39 -3.41 -7.13
C TYR A 182 -2.57 -4.15 -7.71
N LEU A 183 -3.55 -4.43 -6.89
CA LEU A 183 -4.77 -5.11 -7.27
C LEU A 183 -5.92 -4.31 -6.68
N ALA A 184 -6.93 -4.00 -7.49
CA ALA A 184 -8.20 -3.61 -6.92
C ALA A 184 -8.99 -4.86 -6.53
N TYR A 185 -9.92 -4.72 -5.60
CA TYR A 185 -11.01 -5.67 -5.45
C TYR A 185 -12.22 -5.01 -4.83
N ALA A 186 -13.39 -5.61 -5.04
CA ALA A 186 -14.67 -5.19 -4.51
C ALA A 186 -15.41 -6.38 -3.89
N ASP A 187 -15.99 -6.15 -2.72
CA ASP A 187 -16.75 -7.08 -1.88
C ASP A 187 -18.27 -6.85 -1.96
N GLY A 188 -18.74 -6.16 -2.99
CA GLY A 188 -20.12 -5.67 -3.13
C GLY A 188 -20.25 -4.16 -3.03
N ASP A 189 -19.23 -3.49 -2.49
CA ASP A 189 -19.11 -2.02 -2.41
C ASP A 189 -18.03 -1.48 -3.36
N ASN A 190 -17.76 -0.17 -3.31
CA ASN A 190 -16.74 0.51 -4.13
C ASN A 190 -15.34 -0.09 -3.98
N PRO A 191 -14.57 -0.29 -5.05
CA PRO A 191 -13.31 -1.03 -4.99
C PRO A 191 -12.29 -0.41 -4.03
N VAL A 192 -11.50 -1.27 -3.39
CA VAL A 192 -10.33 -0.91 -2.61
C VAL A 192 -9.06 -1.39 -3.31
N THR A 193 -7.92 -0.78 -2.99
CA THR A 193 -6.63 -1.19 -3.53
C THR A 193 -5.83 -1.98 -2.50
N VAL A 194 -5.19 -3.03 -2.99
CA VAL A 194 -4.16 -3.79 -2.32
C VAL A 194 -2.85 -3.56 -3.05
N GLU A 195 -1.79 -3.27 -2.31
CA GLU A 195 -0.41 -3.29 -2.79
C GLU A 195 0.31 -4.49 -2.18
N LEU A 196 0.88 -5.36 -3.01
CA LEU A 196 1.80 -6.40 -2.61
C LEU A 196 3.18 -6.07 -3.14
N ARG A 197 4.18 -6.16 -2.28
CA ARG A 197 5.56 -5.92 -2.64
C ARG A 197 6.40 -7.12 -2.25
N LEU A 198 7.26 -7.51 -3.17
CA LEU A 198 8.25 -8.55 -2.96
C LEU A 198 9.63 -7.95 -3.18
N GLY A 199 10.45 -8.00 -2.14
CA GLY A 199 11.84 -7.57 -2.17
C GLY A 199 12.77 -8.63 -1.62
N ARG A 200 14.06 -8.28 -1.58
CA ARG A 200 15.08 -9.02 -0.84
C ARG A 200 15.84 -8.08 0.08
N THR A 201 16.25 -8.59 1.22
CA THR A 201 17.18 -7.95 2.14
C THR A 201 18.43 -8.81 2.26
N GLU A 202 19.60 -8.16 2.24
CA GLU A 202 20.87 -8.80 2.58
C GLU A 202 21.17 -8.71 4.09
N LEU A 203 20.44 -7.84 4.80
CA LEU A 203 20.60 -7.67 6.23
C LEU A 203 20.02 -8.88 6.97
N PRO A 204 20.78 -9.48 7.91
CA PRO A 204 20.26 -10.54 8.74
C PRO A 204 19.15 -10.02 9.66
N LEU A 205 18.22 -10.91 10.02
CA LEU A 205 17.20 -10.57 11.01
C LEU A 205 17.85 -10.24 12.36
N PRO A 206 17.43 -9.15 13.02
CA PRO A 206 18.06 -8.71 14.24
C PRO A 206 17.70 -9.63 15.41
N ALA A 207 18.70 -10.31 15.98
CA ALA A 207 18.51 -11.30 17.04
C ALA A 207 17.83 -10.75 18.30
N ASP A 208 17.94 -9.43 18.55
CA ASP A 208 17.29 -8.74 19.67
C ASP A 208 15.78 -8.51 19.46
N GLY A 209 15.24 -8.88 18.30
CA GLY A 209 13.84 -8.69 17.92
C GLY A 209 13.47 -7.24 17.61
N SER A 210 14.47 -6.37 17.41
CA SER A 210 14.24 -5.04 16.85
C SER A 210 13.70 -5.14 15.41
N ASN A 211 13.24 -4.02 14.85
CA ASN A 211 12.74 -4.01 13.47
C ASN A 211 13.91 -4.16 12.47
N PRO A 212 13.91 -5.18 11.58
CA PRO A 212 14.96 -5.44 10.61
C PRO A 212 15.18 -4.33 9.57
N ALA A 213 14.21 -3.43 9.32
CA ALA A 213 14.39 -2.40 8.29
C ALA A 213 13.53 -1.13 8.45
N GLN A 214 14.10 -0.01 7.96
CA GLN A 214 13.42 1.26 7.69
C GLN A 214 12.61 1.21 6.38
N LEU A 215 11.76 0.20 6.18
CA LEU A 215 10.58 0.50 5.36
C LEU A 215 9.86 1.66 6.08
N PRO A 216 9.37 2.72 5.40
CA PRO A 216 8.72 3.84 6.09
C PRO A 216 7.38 3.40 6.69
N PHE A 217 7.46 2.69 7.80
CA PHE A 217 6.40 2.44 8.78
C PHE A 217 6.31 3.67 9.66
N ARG A 218 5.09 4.11 9.94
CA ARG A 218 4.81 5.30 10.74
C ARG A 218 4.52 4.96 12.20
N CYS A 219 4.20 3.70 12.49
CA CYS A 219 4.06 3.06 13.80
C CYS A 219 3.66 4.03 14.93
N GLY A 220 2.35 4.24 15.07
CA GLY A 220 1.76 5.09 16.10
C GLY A 220 1.84 6.59 15.83
N LYS A 221 2.30 7.01 14.65
CA LYS A 221 2.22 8.41 14.20
C LYS A 221 1.05 8.60 13.25
N ASP A 222 -0.03 9.13 13.79
CA ASP A 222 -1.12 9.70 12.99
C ASP A 222 -0.52 10.73 12.02
N SER A 223 -0.82 10.59 10.72
CA SER A 223 -0.35 11.54 9.73
C SER A 223 -1.25 12.79 9.65
N GLY A 224 -2.41 12.73 10.31
CA GLY A 224 -3.46 13.74 10.29
C GLY A 224 -4.16 13.82 8.93
N THR A 225 -4.02 12.78 8.10
CA THR A 225 -4.55 12.78 6.73
C THR A 225 -5.63 11.75 6.49
N ALA A 226 -5.72 10.69 7.30
CA ALA A 226 -6.89 9.81 7.31
C ALA A 226 -7.77 10.07 8.55
N GLY A 227 -8.93 9.41 8.64
CA GLY A 227 -9.83 9.55 9.78
C GLY A 227 -9.19 9.08 11.10
N ASN A 228 -9.84 9.40 12.24
CA ASN A 228 -9.37 9.05 13.59
C ASN A 228 -9.57 7.55 13.89
N HIS A 229 -8.77 6.70 13.25
CA HIS A 229 -8.85 5.24 13.37
C HIS A 229 -7.84 4.68 14.38
N SER A 230 -8.07 3.44 14.81
CA SER A 230 -7.23 2.73 15.77
C SER A 230 -5.78 2.60 15.28
N THR A 231 -4.86 3.30 15.92
CA THR A 231 -3.43 3.17 15.63
C THR A 231 -2.84 1.96 16.35
N ALA A 232 -2.31 0.99 15.60
CA ALA A 232 -1.56 -0.12 16.18
C ALA A 232 -0.25 -0.36 15.39
N CYS A 233 0.79 -0.76 16.13
CA CYS A 233 2.04 -1.23 15.56
C CYS A 233 2.52 -2.40 16.40
N LEU A 234 2.49 -3.59 15.82
CA LEU A 234 2.81 -4.85 16.47
C LEU A 234 3.88 -5.55 15.64
N GLY A 235 4.93 -6.07 16.28
CA GLY A 235 5.95 -6.80 15.55
C GLY A 235 6.73 -7.75 16.43
N GLY A 236 7.31 -8.77 15.81
CA GLY A 236 8.03 -9.82 16.52
C GLY A 236 8.39 -11.01 15.64
N TYR A 237 9.03 -11.99 16.26
CA TYR A 237 9.38 -13.24 15.62
C TYR A 237 8.20 -14.20 15.55
N LEU A 238 8.06 -14.85 14.40
CA LEU A 238 7.17 -15.98 14.18
C LEU A 238 7.89 -17.30 14.54
N PRO A 239 7.15 -18.39 14.83
CA PRO A 239 7.75 -19.69 15.17
C PRO A 239 8.69 -20.28 14.10
N ASN A 240 8.53 -19.87 12.85
CA ASN A 240 9.38 -20.29 11.72
C ASN A 240 10.69 -19.47 11.59
N GLY A 241 10.95 -18.53 12.50
CA GLY A 241 12.12 -17.65 12.49
C GLY A 241 11.98 -16.41 11.60
N SER A 242 10.88 -16.26 10.87
CA SER A 242 10.56 -15.00 10.18
C SER A 242 10.25 -13.90 11.19
N TRP A 243 10.43 -12.65 10.78
CA TRP A 243 10.04 -11.49 11.57
C TRP A 243 8.84 -10.79 10.91
N GLU A 244 7.81 -10.47 11.67
CA GLU A 244 6.58 -9.83 11.20
C GLU A 244 6.42 -8.42 11.80
N LEU A 245 5.87 -7.50 11.02
CA LEU A 245 5.35 -6.22 11.47
C LEU A 245 3.96 -5.98 10.90
N VAL A 246 3.04 -5.61 11.78
CA VAL A 246 1.67 -5.22 11.49
C VAL A 246 1.50 -3.76 11.89
N GLU A 247 1.02 -2.96 10.96
CA GLU A 247 0.69 -1.55 11.15
C GLU A 247 -0.77 -1.33 10.75
N THR A 248 -1.55 -0.71 11.64
CA THR A 248 -2.88 -0.20 11.34
C THR A 248 -2.86 1.31 11.58
N ASN A 249 -2.84 2.10 10.51
CA ASN A 249 -2.66 3.55 10.60
C ASN A 249 -2.98 4.21 9.25
N ASP A 250 -2.86 5.54 9.22
CA ASP A 250 -2.78 6.35 8.02
C ASP A 250 -1.85 5.74 6.98
N ALA A 251 -2.40 5.55 5.79
CA ALA A 251 -1.68 5.03 4.65
C ALA A 251 -0.60 6.01 4.17
N ARG A 252 0.33 5.49 3.38
CA ARG A 252 1.30 6.36 2.68
C ARG A 252 0.66 7.28 1.66
N VAL A 253 -0.51 6.89 1.17
CA VAL A 253 -1.35 7.69 0.29
C VAL A 253 -2.18 8.63 1.16
N THR A 254 -1.96 9.93 0.99
CA THR A 254 -2.68 10.98 1.71
C THR A 254 -4.19 10.79 1.58
N GLY A 255 -4.92 10.83 2.70
CA GLY A 255 -6.38 10.69 2.69
C GLY A 255 -6.91 9.28 2.97
N LEU A 256 -6.02 8.28 3.02
CA LEU A 256 -6.43 6.88 3.19
C LEU A 256 -5.93 6.29 4.50
N TYR A 257 -6.75 5.46 5.11
CA TYR A 257 -6.36 4.56 6.18
C TYR A 257 -5.92 3.21 5.57
N SER A 258 -5.04 2.46 6.24
CA SER A 258 -4.56 1.17 5.72
C SER A 258 -4.27 0.14 6.81
N TYR A 259 -4.37 -1.13 6.40
CA TYR A 259 -3.73 -2.25 7.10
C TYR A 259 -2.48 -2.64 6.34
N ARG A 260 -1.37 -2.75 7.04
CA ARG A 260 -0.09 -3.13 6.45
C ARG A 260 0.57 -4.24 7.24
N VAL A 261 0.96 -5.29 6.54
CA VAL A 261 1.67 -6.45 7.11
C VAL A 261 2.94 -6.65 6.31
N ALA A 262 4.08 -6.74 6.98
CA ALA A 262 5.32 -7.12 6.35
C ALA A 262 5.98 -8.29 7.08
N VAL A 263 6.48 -9.25 6.30
CA VAL A 263 7.18 -10.44 6.79
C VAL A 263 8.55 -10.51 6.12
N TRP A 264 9.58 -10.60 6.96
CA TRP A 264 10.95 -10.85 6.55
C TRP A 264 11.28 -12.31 6.85
N TYR A 265 11.52 -13.08 5.81
CA TYR A 265 11.84 -14.50 5.91
C TYR A 265 13.34 -14.73 6.14
N PRO A 266 13.74 -15.84 6.79
CA PRO A 266 15.16 -16.18 7.01
C PRO A 266 15.99 -16.30 5.73
N ASN A 267 15.36 -16.57 4.58
CA ASN A 267 16.02 -16.64 3.28
C ASN A 267 16.29 -15.25 2.65
N GLY A 268 15.99 -14.16 3.35
CA GLY A 268 16.13 -12.79 2.88
C GLY A 268 14.96 -12.26 2.06
N THR A 269 13.94 -13.07 1.76
CA THR A 269 12.71 -12.58 1.10
C THR A 269 11.96 -11.64 2.03
N VAL A 270 11.49 -10.51 1.49
CA VAL A 270 10.62 -9.56 2.20
C VAL A 270 9.30 -9.45 1.45
N VAL A 271 8.20 -9.74 2.13
CA VAL A 271 6.84 -9.54 1.63
C VAL A 271 6.23 -8.38 2.40
N ASP A 272 5.69 -7.39 1.69
CA ASP A 272 5.05 -6.21 2.28
C ASP A 272 3.70 -6.01 1.60
N PHE A 273 2.65 -6.25 2.38
CA PHE A 273 1.26 -6.20 1.97
C PHE A 273 0.62 -4.95 2.57
N THR A 274 -0.05 -4.12 1.76
CA THR A 274 -0.81 -2.96 2.22
C THR A 274 -2.20 -2.96 1.59
N GLU A 275 -3.24 -3.02 2.41
CA GLU A 275 -4.59 -2.75 1.97
C GLU A 275 -4.98 -1.31 2.30
N TYR A 276 -5.44 -0.58 1.30
CA TYR A 276 -5.92 0.78 1.44
C TYR A 276 -7.44 0.78 1.62
N ALA A 277 -7.96 1.62 2.52
CA ALA A 277 -9.39 1.84 2.70
C ALA A 277 -9.99 2.70 1.56
N GLY A 278 -9.63 2.41 0.31
CA GLY A 278 -10.04 3.18 -0.86
C GLY A 278 -9.22 2.81 -2.09
N PHE A 279 -9.55 3.44 -3.21
CA PHE A 279 -8.87 3.20 -4.49
C PHE A 279 -7.66 4.12 -4.65
N VAL A 280 -6.50 3.54 -4.98
CA VAL A 280 -5.25 4.27 -5.22
C VAL A 280 -5.03 4.42 -6.73
N HIS A 281 -4.93 5.66 -7.19
CA HIS A 281 -4.60 5.98 -8.58
C HIS A 281 -3.09 5.91 -8.84
N ASP A 282 -2.69 5.47 -10.03
CA ASP A 282 -1.29 5.38 -10.50
C ASP A 282 -0.60 6.76 -10.57
N ASN A 283 -1.37 7.80 -10.87
CA ASN A 283 -0.93 9.18 -11.04
C ASN A 283 -0.74 9.92 -9.70
N GLY A 284 -1.06 9.30 -8.56
CA GLY A 284 -1.00 9.91 -7.23
C GLY A 284 -2.06 10.99 -6.99
N GLU A 285 -3.14 10.98 -7.77
CA GLU A 285 -4.36 11.73 -7.45
C GLU A 285 -4.98 11.24 -6.15
N PRO A 286 -5.66 12.13 -5.41
CA PRO A 286 -6.40 11.71 -4.23
C PRO A 286 -7.43 10.63 -4.60
N PRO A 287 -7.74 9.71 -3.68
CA PRO A 287 -8.74 8.69 -3.92
C PRO A 287 -10.09 9.34 -4.27
N SER A 288 -10.76 8.83 -5.31
CA SER A 288 -12.12 9.26 -5.66
C SER A 288 -13.16 8.83 -4.61
N TYR A 289 -12.84 7.80 -3.83
CA TYR A 289 -13.68 7.27 -2.77
C TYR A 289 -12.82 6.69 -1.62
N VAL A 290 -13.28 6.90 -0.39
CA VAL A 290 -12.63 6.43 0.84
C VAL A 290 -13.66 5.70 1.70
N ARG A 291 -13.31 4.48 2.11
CA ARG A 291 -14.03 3.69 3.13
C ARG A 291 -13.55 4.07 4.51
N GLU A 292 -14.38 3.80 5.51
CA GLU A 292 -13.98 3.95 6.91
C GLU A 292 -12.85 2.99 7.31
N LYS A 293 -12.84 1.78 6.76
CA LYS A 293 -11.77 0.80 6.99
C LYS A 293 -11.61 -0.14 5.79
N PRO A 294 -10.45 -0.79 5.65
CA PRO A 294 -10.27 -1.84 4.68
C PRO A 294 -11.25 -3.01 4.95
N PRO A 295 -11.86 -3.60 3.91
CA PRO A 295 -12.90 -4.62 4.08
C PRO A 295 -12.40 -5.98 4.57
N ILE A 296 -11.16 -6.36 4.24
CA ILE A 296 -10.58 -7.60 4.76
C ILE A 296 -9.95 -7.35 6.14
N ASP A 297 -10.25 -8.26 7.08
CA ASP A 297 -9.67 -8.22 8.41
C ASP A 297 -8.14 -8.40 8.37
N PHE A 298 -7.42 -7.63 9.18
CA PHE A 298 -5.97 -7.67 9.18
C PHE A 298 -5.41 -9.06 9.54
N LEU A 299 -6.09 -9.86 10.37
CA LEU A 299 -5.67 -11.23 10.68
C LEU A 299 -5.66 -12.11 9.43
N LEU A 300 -6.62 -11.91 8.52
CA LEU A 300 -6.62 -12.62 7.25
C LEU A 300 -5.44 -12.20 6.38
N TRP A 301 -5.09 -10.91 6.35
CA TRP A 301 -3.89 -10.45 5.65
C TRP A 301 -2.59 -10.94 6.26
N ARG A 302 -2.53 -11.11 7.58
CA ARG A 302 -1.39 -11.77 8.22
C ARG A 302 -1.26 -13.20 7.73
N SER A 303 -2.34 -13.99 7.72
CA SER A 303 -2.33 -15.33 7.14
C SER A 303 -1.91 -15.38 5.67
N VAL A 304 -2.35 -14.41 4.86
CA VAL A 304 -1.95 -14.30 3.46
C VAL A 304 -0.44 -14.03 3.38
N THR A 305 0.06 -13.05 4.13
CA THR A 305 1.47 -12.61 4.09
C THR A 305 2.43 -13.67 4.63
N GLU A 306 2.01 -14.45 5.63
CA GLU A 306 2.80 -15.56 6.19
C GLU A 306 2.85 -16.79 5.27
N SER A 307 2.01 -16.86 4.24
CA SER A 307 1.92 -18.00 3.34
C SER A 307 3.26 -18.34 2.66
N PRO A 308 3.66 -19.63 2.62
CA PRO A 308 4.92 -20.02 1.98
C PRO A 308 4.93 -19.79 0.46
N VAL A 309 3.77 -19.49 -0.17
CA VAL A 309 3.68 -19.25 -1.62
C VAL A 309 4.61 -18.13 -2.10
N TRP A 310 4.90 -17.14 -1.24
CA TRP A 310 5.76 -16.01 -1.57
C TRP A 310 7.23 -16.38 -1.71
N THR A 311 7.67 -17.48 -1.08
CA THR A 311 9.08 -17.90 -1.10
C THR A 311 9.52 -18.45 -2.46
N TYR A 312 8.58 -18.80 -3.34
CA TYR A 312 8.85 -19.28 -4.70
C TYR A 312 8.97 -18.16 -5.74
N TYR A 313 8.65 -16.93 -5.34
CA TYR A 313 8.75 -15.80 -6.23
C TYR A 313 10.17 -15.23 -6.27
N VAL A 314 10.57 -14.83 -7.46
CA VAL A 314 11.69 -13.92 -7.66
C VAL A 314 11.14 -12.53 -7.98
N PRO A 315 11.70 -11.47 -7.37
CA PRO A 315 11.45 -10.12 -7.85
C PRO A 315 11.75 -10.07 -9.35
N VAL A 316 10.87 -9.43 -10.11
CA VAL A 316 11.20 -8.99 -11.47
C VAL A 316 12.33 -7.98 -11.30
N GLU A 317 13.52 -8.30 -11.79
CA GLU A 317 14.60 -7.34 -11.89
C GLU A 317 14.03 -6.16 -12.66
N GLY A 318 13.81 -5.04 -11.96
CA GLY A 318 13.39 -3.81 -12.59
C GLY A 318 14.46 -3.53 -13.62
N GLY A 319 14.10 -3.67 -14.90
CA GLY A 319 15.04 -3.53 -16.01
C GLY A 319 15.70 -2.18 -15.86
N GLY A 320 16.87 -2.18 -15.22
CA GLY A 320 17.61 -0.97 -14.95
C GLY A 320 17.80 -0.35 -16.31
N THR A 321 17.19 0.80 -16.53
CA THR A 321 17.50 1.60 -17.70
C THR A 321 18.94 2.04 -17.51
N GLY A 322 19.85 1.15 -17.92
CA GLY A 322 21.28 1.37 -17.99
C GLY A 322 21.47 2.53 -18.93
N THR A 323 21.50 3.72 -18.36
CA THR A 323 22.02 4.91 -19.00
C THR A 323 23.52 4.81 -18.90
N GLY A 324 24.09 4.05 -19.85
CA GLY A 324 25.48 4.21 -20.26
C GLY A 324 25.67 5.47 -21.08
#